data_AF-A0A8S4PVE9-F1
#
_entry.id   AF-A0A8S4PVE9-F1
#
_cell.length_a   1.000
_cell.length_b   1.000
_cell.length_c   1.000
_cell.angle_alpha   90.00
_cell.angle_beta   90.00
_cell.angle_gamma   90.00
#
_symmetry.space_group_name_H-M   'P 1'
#
loop_
_entity.id
_entity.type
_entity.pdbx_description
1 polymer ?
#
loop_
_entity_poly.entity_id
_entity_poly.type
_entity_poly.pdbx_seq_one_letter_code
_entity_poly.pdbx_strand_id
1 'polypeptide(L)'
;MYWYMQSKFRVTGRGLEFQIRKVGVGECWPRLTVSQKKPAWLKIDFDNLYDSESSSDDSENPEQDFEKEMMAKLGKDITDTKTSAVADVKLGYLFIYNMFQFIGFSLIFVKLQYKYWKDGEDSKGEAFENVGPTFMMCQIVACLEIVHVLTGVVKGALLPTIAQVFGRFLILVLIASEDRISDRYVVWYLFLTWSGIELVRYPFYMLSSIKQEIYLITWLRYTLWIPLYPLGFILEGFVLILAVPFFDQTGKFSITLPNAANFAFHFPMFLIFYMIIFMPGAYMLLSYMYKARRKKLHPERMNNETTPKTKNMKKVL
;
A
#
# COMPACT_ATOMS: atom_id res chain seq x y z
N MET A 1 -17.70 45.88 26.94
CA MET A 1 -16.65 45.57 25.95
C MET A 1 -16.17 46.89 25.37
N TYR A 2 -15.25 47.56 26.07
CA TYR A 2 -14.82 48.94 25.80
C TYR A 2 -13.48 48.94 25.05
N TRP A 3 -13.50 49.07 23.72
CA TRP A 3 -12.27 49.16 22.91
C TRP A 3 -12.27 50.32 21.89
N TYR A 4 -13.23 51.26 21.97
CA TYR A 4 -13.40 52.32 20.97
C TYR A 4 -12.85 53.71 21.36
N MET A 5 -12.17 53.88 22.50
CA MET A 5 -11.92 55.22 23.08
C MET A 5 -10.54 55.85 22.81
N GLN A 6 -9.76 55.41 21.82
CA GLN A 6 -8.43 56.01 21.56
C GLN A 6 -8.18 56.51 20.13
N SER A 7 -9.16 56.43 19.23
CA SER A 7 -9.08 57.09 17.93
C SER A 7 -9.43 58.57 18.08
N LYS A 8 -8.60 59.46 17.52
CA LYS A 8 -8.78 60.92 17.60
C LYS A 8 -9.09 61.46 16.22
N PHE A 9 -9.80 62.58 16.17
CA PHE A 9 -9.94 63.36 14.95
C PHE A 9 -9.59 64.81 15.24
N ARG A 10 -9.04 65.49 14.24
CA ARG A 10 -8.68 66.91 14.30
C ARG A 10 -9.34 67.62 13.13
N VAL A 11 -10.05 68.71 13.43
CA VAL A 11 -10.61 69.60 12.41
C VAL A 11 -9.58 70.70 12.15
N THR A 12 -9.16 70.84 10.91
CA THR A 12 -8.33 71.95 10.44
C THR A 12 -9.14 72.82 9.49
N GLY A 13 -8.73 74.07 9.26
CA GLY A 13 -9.41 74.95 8.29
C GLY A 13 -9.37 74.45 6.84
N ARG A 14 -8.62 73.37 6.55
CA ARG A 14 -8.46 72.77 5.22
C ARG A 14 -9.05 71.36 5.11
N GLY A 15 -9.47 70.73 6.21
CA GLY A 15 -10.01 69.37 6.18
C GLY A 15 -10.08 68.68 7.55
N LEU A 16 -10.53 67.42 7.54
CA LEU A 16 -10.64 66.54 8.71
C LEU A 16 -9.51 65.50 8.67
N GLU A 17 -8.75 65.43 9.75
CA GLU A 17 -7.69 64.43 9.95
C GLU A 17 -8.16 63.38 10.97
N PHE A 18 -8.02 62.10 10.63
CA PHE A 18 -8.40 60.99 11.50
C PHE A 18 -7.16 60.18 11.89
N GLN A 19 -6.92 60.01 13.19
CA GLN A 19 -5.89 59.15 13.74
C GLN A 19 -6.53 57.91 14.37
N ILE A 20 -6.39 56.77 13.69
CA ILE A 20 -7.01 55.51 14.08
C ILE A 20 -5.94 54.59 14.68
N ARG A 21 -6.17 54.11 15.90
CA ARG A 21 -5.29 53.11 16.53
C ARG A 21 -5.64 51.72 16.01
N LYS A 22 -4.65 51.00 15.48
CA LYS A 22 -4.79 49.58 15.08
C LYS A 22 -4.92 48.68 16.32
N VAL A 23 -5.66 47.57 16.19
CA VAL A 23 -5.99 46.67 17.30
C VAL A 23 -4.81 45.75 17.63
N GLY A 24 -4.09 45.21 16.63
CA GLY A 24 -2.89 44.41 16.84
C GLY A 24 -1.58 45.21 16.80
N VAL A 25 -0.64 44.86 17.68
CA VAL A 25 0.77 45.29 17.57
C VAL A 25 1.40 44.56 16.38
N GLY A 26 1.82 45.28 15.35
CA GLY A 26 2.44 44.70 14.15
C GLY A 26 1.47 44.28 13.02
N GLU A 27 0.17 44.58 13.13
CA GLU A 27 -0.79 44.28 12.05
C GLU A 27 -0.59 45.19 10.83
N CYS A 28 -0.16 44.59 9.72
CA CYS A 28 -0.10 45.24 8.42
C CYS A 28 -1.49 45.26 7.78
N TRP A 29 -1.93 46.45 7.35
CA TRP A 29 -3.20 46.64 6.66
C TRP A 29 -2.90 46.89 5.19
N PRO A 30 -2.86 45.84 4.33
CA PRO A 30 -2.59 46.02 2.90
C PRO A 30 -3.68 46.86 2.21
N ARG A 31 -4.87 46.97 2.84
CA ARG A 31 -5.99 47.82 2.41
C ARG A 31 -6.75 48.35 3.63
N LEU A 32 -7.29 49.56 3.51
CA LEU A 32 -8.20 50.16 4.51
C LEU A 32 -9.64 49.63 4.39
N THR A 33 -10.03 49.13 3.21
CA THR A 33 -11.39 48.65 2.92
C THR A 33 -11.47 47.12 2.92
N VAL A 34 -12.57 46.59 3.45
CA VAL A 34 -12.91 45.15 3.39
C VAL A 34 -13.20 44.70 1.95
N SER A 35 -13.83 45.56 1.15
CA SER A 35 -14.09 45.30 -0.27
C SER A 35 -12.81 45.46 -1.10
N GLN A 36 -12.63 44.58 -2.09
CA GLN A 36 -11.50 44.58 -3.02
C GLN A 36 -11.57 45.75 -4.03
N LYS A 37 -12.74 46.35 -4.23
CA LYS A 37 -12.96 47.45 -5.18
C LYS A 37 -12.64 48.79 -4.50
N LYS A 38 -11.56 49.45 -4.93
CA LYS A 38 -11.11 50.75 -4.41
C LYS A 38 -12.14 51.86 -4.72
N PRO A 39 -12.65 52.60 -3.71
CA PRO A 39 -13.52 53.76 -3.95
C PRO A 39 -12.76 54.87 -4.68
N ALA A 40 -13.41 55.56 -5.63
CA ALA A 40 -12.76 56.59 -6.46
C ALA A 40 -12.25 57.82 -5.67
N TRP A 41 -12.85 58.09 -4.51
CA TRP A 41 -12.50 59.21 -3.63
C TRP A 41 -11.36 58.88 -2.64
N LEU A 42 -10.98 57.60 -2.50
CA LEU A 42 -9.93 57.18 -1.58
C LEU A 42 -8.57 57.21 -2.29
N LYS A 43 -7.74 58.19 -1.95
CA LYS A 43 -6.36 58.32 -2.42
C LYS A 43 -5.39 58.07 -1.26
N ILE A 44 -4.19 57.61 -1.59
CA ILE A 44 -3.11 57.44 -0.62
C ILE A 44 -2.51 58.83 -0.37
N ASP A 45 -2.31 59.18 0.89
CA ASP A 45 -1.61 60.38 1.30
C ASP A 45 -0.10 60.08 1.33
N PHE A 46 0.62 60.53 0.30
CA PHE A 46 2.05 60.27 0.14
C PHE A 46 2.91 61.22 1.00
N ASP A 47 2.37 62.37 1.41
CA ASP A 47 3.13 63.39 2.15
C ASP A 47 3.34 62.98 3.62
N ASN A 48 2.48 62.09 4.13
CA ASN A 48 2.48 61.61 5.52
C ASN A 48 2.78 60.10 5.62
N LEU A 49 3.20 59.49 4.50
CA LEU A 49 3.76 58.15 4.51
C LEU A 49 5.14 58.27 5.14
N TYR A 50 5.27 57.82 6.39
CA TYR A 50 6.57 57.71 7.02
C TYR A 50 7.40 56.72 6.22
N ASP A 51 8.41 57.21 5.49
CA ASP A 51 9.54 56.40 5.06
C ASP A 51 10.28 55.98 6.32
N SER A 52 9.96 54.79 6.82
CA SER A 52 10.67 54.15 7.93
C SER A 52 12.10 53.71 7.55
N GLU A 53 12.71 54.35 6.56
CA GLU A 53 14.04 54.01 6.02
C GLU A 53 15.10 55.12 6.22
N SER A 54 14.81 56.20 6.96
CA SER A 54 15.81 57.24 7.25
C SER A 54 16.23 57.28 8.72
N SER A 55 16.78 56.18 9.24
CA SER A 55 17.77 56.22 10.33
C SER A 55 18.55 54.91 10.37
N SER A 56 19.84 55.03 10.10
CA SER A 56 20.91 54.05 10.31
C SER A 56 20.83 53.32 11.66
N ASP A 57 20.61 52.00 11.63
CA ASP A 57 21.37 50.95 12.36
C ASP A 57 20.75 49.56 12.11
N ASP A 58 21.60 48.56 11.93
CA ASP A 58 21.36 47.11 11.77
C ASP A 58 20.01 46.54 12.30
N SER A 59 18.95 46.47 11.47
CA SER A 59 17.75 45.70 11.79
C SER A 59 17.17 44.98 10.57
N GLU A 60 16.99 43.67 10.69
CA GLU A 60 16.44 42.74 9.70
C GLU A 60 15.17 43.30 9.00
N ASN A 61 15.17 43.27 7.66
CA ASN A 61 14.22 44.00 6.84
C ASN A 61 12.86 43.24 6.75
N PRO A 62 11.75 43.72 7.37
CA PRO A 62 10.51 42.95 7.51
C PRO A 62 9.83 42.57 6.20
N GLU A 63 10.03 43.36 5.14
CA GLU A 63 9.48 43.09 3.81
C GLU A 63 10.19 41.90 3.13
N GLN A 64 11.50 41.76 3.31
CA GLN A 64 12.27 40.63 2.78
C GLN A 64 11.90 39.33 3.51
N ASP A 65 11.67 39.39 4.82
CA ASP A 65 11.20 38.23 5.59
C ASP A 65 9.77 37.82 5.21
N PHE A 66 8.90 38.79 4.93
CA PHE A 66 7.54 38.53 4.43
C PHE A 66 7.54 37.88 3.05
N GLU A 67 8.35 38.38 2.11
CA GLU A 67 8.52 37.77 0.78
C GLU A 67 9.09 36.36 0.87
N LYS A 68 10.09 36.15 1.74
CA LYS A 68 10.69 34.84 2.00
C LYS A 68 9.68 33.85 2.58
N GLU A 69 8.83 34.28 3.51
CA GLU A 69 7.75 33.45 4.06
C GLU A 69 6.68 33.13 3.01
N MET A 70 6.32 34.10 2.16
CA MET A 70 5.37 33.90 1.06
C MET A 70 5.93 32.92 0.02
N MET A 71 7.19 33.06 -0.36
CA MET A 71 7.87 32.14 -1.29
C MET A 71 8.03 30.75 -0.69
N ALA A 72 8.27 30.64 0.63
CA ALA A 72 8.30 29.36 1.33
C ALA A 72 6.92 28.68 1.36
N LYS A 73 5.84 29.43 1.59
CA LYS A 73 4.45 28.92 1.52
C LYS A 73 4.09 28.48 0.11
N LEU A 74 4.39 29.29 -0.91
CA LEU A 74 4.15 28.94 -2.31
C LEU A 74 4.96 27.70 -2.73
N GLY A 75 6.23 27.62 -2.31
CA GLY A 75 7.06 26.44 -2.52
C GLY A 75 6.45 25.19 -1.90
N LYS A 76 5.96 25.30 -0.66
CA LYS A 76 5.28 24.22 0.05
C LYS A 76 3.99 23.77 -0.65
N ASP A 77 3.14 24.71 -1.08
CA ASP A 77 1.90 24.41 -1.79
C ASP A 77 2.17 23.74 -3.14
N ILE A 78 3.21 24.17 -3.87
CA ILE A 78 3.65 23.52 -5.11
C ILE A 78 4.15 22.10 -4.82
N THR A 79 4.94 21.89 -3.76
CA THR A 79 5.42 20.56 -3.40
C THR A 79 4.30 19.65 -2.92
N ASP A 80 3.32 20.16 -2.19
CA ASP A 80 2.15 19.42 -1.71
C ASP A 80 1.25 19.04 -2.88
N THR A 81 1.03 19.95 -3.82
CA THR A 81 0.27 19.68 -5.06
C THR A 81 0.96 18.61 -5.91
N LYS A 82 2.28 18.71 -6.11
CA LYS A 82 3.07 17.68 -6.82
C LYS A 82 3.01 16.34 -6.10
N THR A 83 3.12 16.34 -4.77
CA THR A 83 3.06 15.12 -3.96
C THR A 83 1.68 14.47 -4.05
N SER A 84 0.60 15.24 -4.03
CA SER A 84 -0.76 14.75 -4.22
C SER A 84 -0.97 14.15 -5.61
N ALA A 85 -0.52 14.85 -6.66
CA ALA A 85 -0.64 14.35 -8.04
C ALA A 85 0.11 13.01 -8.23
N VAL A 86 1.32 12.89 -7.69
CA VAL A 86 2.08 11.64 -7.70
C VAL A 86 1.37 10.53 -6.91
N ALA A 87 0.76 10.87 -5.77
CA ALA A 87 -0.02 9.90 -4.99
C ALA A 87 -1.25 9.40 -5.77
N ASP A 88 -1.97 10.28 -6.47
CA ASP A 88 -3.15 9.90 -7.25
C ASP A 88 -2.77 9.01 -8.45
N VAL A 89 -1.66 9.30 -9.14
CA VAL A 89 -1.12 8.43 -10.19
C VAL A 89 -0.74 7.06 -9.65
N LYS A 90 -0.09 6.99 -8.48
CA LYS A 90 0.26 5.72 -7.82
C LYS A 90 -0.99 4.90 -7.47
N LEU A 91 -2.03 5.54 -6.93
CA LEU A 91 -3.29 4.89 -6.60
C LEU A 91 -4.01 4.38 -7.85
N GLY A 92 -4.05 5.18 -8.92
CA GLY A 92 -4.63 4.77 -10.20
C GLY A 92 -3.90 3.58 -10.83
N TYR A 93 -2.56 3.61 -10.85
CA TYR A 93 -1.74 2.48 -11.29
C TYR A 93 -2.01 1.21 -10.48
N LEU A 94 -2.02 1.32 -9.15
CA LEU A 94 -2.24 0.18 -8.26
C LEU A 94 -3.65 -0.39 -8.44
N PHE A 95 -4.65 0.46 -8.67
CA PHE A 95 -6.00 0.02 -8.97
C PHE A 95 -6.06 -0.79 -10.27
N ILE A 96 -5.48 -0.29 -11.36
CA ILE A 96 -5.46 -0.97 -12.66
C ILE A 96 -4.72 -2.31 -12.56
N TYR A 97 -3.57 -2.33 -11.87
CA TYR A 97 -2.81 -3.56 -11.61
C TYR A 97 -3.67 -4.61 -10.89
N ASN A 98 -4.31 -4.23 -9.77
CA ASN A 98 -5.13 -5.16 -9.01
C ASN A 98 -6.38 -5.60 -9.79
N MET A 99 -6.95 -4.73 -10.63
CA MET A 99 -8.06 -5.07 -11.51
C MET A 99 -7.66 -6.11 -12.55
N PHE A 100 -6.50 -5.94 -13.20
CA PHE A 100 -5.98 -6.92 -14.15
C PHE A 100 -5.79 -8.30 -13.49
N GLN A 101 -5.16 -8.32 -12.32
CA GLN A 101 -4.99 -9.55 -11.55
C GLN A 101 -6.34 -10.17 -11.15
N PHE A 102 -7.29 -9.36 -10.67
CA PHE A 102 -8.62 -9.84 -10.31
C PHE A 102 -9.33 -10.50 -11.49
N ILE A 103 -9.29 -9.89 -12.68
CA ILE A 103 -9.87 -10.46 -13.90
C ILE A 103 -9.19 -11.80 -14.23
N GLY A 104 -7.86 -11.84 -14.21
CA GLY A 104 -7.10 -13.06 -14.48
C GLY A 104 -7.48 -14.23 -13.57
N PHE A 105 -7.48 -14.00 -12.24
CA PHE A 105 -7.84 -15.05 -11.28
C PHE A 105 -9.33 -15.40 -11.31
N SER A 106 -10.21 -14.45 -11.64
CA SER A 106 -11.63 -14.73 -11.85
C SER A 106 -11.86 -15.64 -13.05
N LEU A 107 -11.16 -15.41 -14.16
CA LEU A 107 -11.23 -16.27 -15.35
C LEU A 107 -10.73 -17.68 -15.04
N ILE A 108 -9.62 -17.82 -14.31
CA ILE A 108 -9.09 -19.11 -13.87
C ILE A 108 -10.14 -19.84 -13.01
N PHE A 109 -10.69 -19.18 -11.99
CA PHE A 109 -11.65 -19.78 -11.07
C PHE A 109 -12.94 -20.20 -11.80
N VAL A 110 -13.52 -19.32 -12.62
CA VAL A 110 -14.73 -19.63 -13.38
C VAL A 110 -14.48 -20.74 -14.39
N LYS A 111 -13.35 -20.75 -15.09
CA LYS A 111 -13.02 -21.80 -16.07
C LYS A 111 -12.85 -23.16 -15.41
N LEU A 112 -12.19 -23.23 -14.25
CA LEU A 112 -12.09 -24.47 -13.46
C LEU A 112 -13.46 -25.01 -13.06
N GLN A 113 -14.35 -24.15 -12.56
CA GLN A 113 -15.69 -24.57 -12.12
C GLN A 113 -16.60 -24.94 -13.29
N TYR A 114 -16.55 -24.19 -14.38
CA TYR A 114 -17.31 -24.47 -15.60
C TYR A 114 -16.91 -25.83 -16.19
N LYS A 115 -15.61 -26.11 -16.27
CA LYS A 115 -15.09 -27.39 -16.76
C LYS A 115 -15.46 -28.55 -15.86
N TYR A 116 -15.38 -28.36 -14.54
CA TYR A 116 -15.83 -29.37 -13.58
C TYR A 116 -17.32 -29.67 -13.70
N TRP A 117 -18.14 -28.64 -13.93
CA TRP A 117 -19.58 -28.82 -14.13
C TRP A 117 -19.92 -29.55 -15.43
N LYS A 118 -19.17 -29.31 -16.50
CA LYS A 118 -19.41 -29.89 -17.82
C LYS A 118 -18.87 -31.32 -17.96
N ASP A 119 -17.61 -31.52 -17.60
CA ASP A 119 -16.83 -32.72 -17.92
C ASP A 119 -16.60 -33.60 -16.66
N GLY A 120 -17.09 -33.19 -15.48
CA GLY A 120 -17.07 -34.01 -14.26
C GLY A 120 -15.67 -34.18 -13.65
N GLU A 121 -15.39 -35.38 -13.11
CA GLU A 121 -14.11 -35.65 -12.45
C GLU A 121 -12.92 -35.71 -13.40
N ASP A 122 -13.14 -36.10 -14.66
CA ASP A 122 -12.09 -36.20 -15.67
C ASP A 122 -11.45 -34.84 -15.97
N SER A 123 -12.23 -33.75 -15.82
CA SER A 123 -11.74 -32.37 -15.94
C SER A 123 -10.62 -32.01 -14.95
N LYS A 124 -10.48 -32.76 -13.85
CA LYS A 124 -9.45 -32.49 -12.83
C LYS A 124 -8.05 -32.81 -13.35
N GLY A 125 -7.90 -33.78 -14.26
CA GLY A 125 -6.62 -34.10 -14.89
C GLY A 125 -6.18 -33.03 -15.88
N GLU A 126 -7.11 -32.46 -16.64
CA GLU A 126 -6.85 -31.41 -17.63
C GLU A 126 -6.77 -30.00 -17.03
N ALA A 127 -6.68 -29.87 -15.70
CA ALA A 127 -6.72 -28.57 -15.03
C ALA A 127 -5.57 -27.67 -15.50
N PHE A 128 -4.36 -28.22 -15.57
CA PHE A 128 -3.19 -27.46 -15.99
C PHE A 128 -3.24 -27.05 -17.46
N GLU A 129 -3.64 -27.94 -18.37
CA GLU A 129 -3.77 -27.60 -19.79
C GLU A 129 -4.77 -26.45 -20.01
N ASN A 130 -5.88 -26.48 -19.27
CA ASN A 130 -6.94 -25.50 -19.42
C ASN A 130 -6.61 -24.13 -18.81
N VAL A 131 -6.03 -24.06 -17.61
CA VAL A 131 -5.82 -22.78 -16.91
C VAL A 131 -4.35 -22.43 -16.64
N GLY A 132 -3.43 -23.36 -16.83
CA GLY A 132 -1.99 -23.20 -16.56
C GLY A 132 -1.36 -21.99 -17.25
N PRO A 133 -1.56 -21.78 -18.57
CA PRO A 133 -1.00 -20.60 -19.26
C PRO A 133 -1.48 -19.27 -18.67
N THR A 134 -2.79 -19.17 -18.37
CA THR A 134 -3.36 -17.98 -17.72
C THR A 134 -2.79 -17.80 -16.32
N PHE A 135 -2.62 -18.89 -15.57
CA PHE A 135 -2.03 -18.88 -14.23
C PHE A 135 -0.58 -18.37 -14.25
N MET A 136 0.22 -18.87 -15.19
CA MET A 136 1.61 -18.41 -15.37
C MET A 136 1.69 -16.94 -15.71
N MET A 137 0.82 -16.46 -16.62
CA MET A 137 0.76 -15.03 -16.96
C MET A 137 0.46 -14.18 -15.71
N CYS A 138 -0.56 -14.55 -14.93
CA CYS A 138 -0.88 -13.86 -13.67
C CYS A 138 0.30 -13.89 -12.67
N GLN A 139 1.01 -15.03 -12.60
CA GLN A 139 2.16 -15.18 -11.70
C GLN A 139 3.37 -14.34 -12.14
N ILE A 140 3.63 -14.22 -13.45
CA ILE A 140 4.68 -13.33 -13.97
C ILE A 140 4.35 -11.88 -13.59
N VAL A 141 3.09 -11.46 -13.78
CA VAL A 141 2.65 -10.12 -13.38
C VAL A 141 2.73 -9.93 -11.86
N ALA A 142 2.51 -10.99 -11.07
CA ALA A 142 2.66 -10.95 -9.60
C ALA A 142 4.11 -10.74 -9.14
N CYS A 143 5.12 -10.92 -10.00
CA CYS A 143 6.49 -10.53 -9.68
C CYS A 143 6.63 -9.02 -9.46
N LEU A 144 5.73 -8.21 -10.03
CA LEU A 144 5.68 -6.77 -9.76
C LEU A 144 5.32 -6.45 -8.30
N GLU A 145 4.69 -7.35 -7.56
CA GLU A 145 4.41 -7.14 -6.12
C GLU A 145 5.71 -7.01 -5.31
N ILE A 146 6.75 -7.75 -5.70
CA ILE A 146 8.08 -7.62 -5.11
C ILE A 146 8.61 -6.21 -5.37
N VAL A 147 8.46 -5.71 -6.60
CA VAL A 147 8.89 -4.36 -6.99
C VAL A 147 8.10 -3.29 -6.21
N HIS A 148 6.79 -3.46 -6.03
CA HIS A 148 5.96 -2.51 -5.28
C HIS A 148 6.36 -2.40 -3.80
N VAL A 149 6.74 -3.53 -3.18
CA VAL A 149 7.23 -3.54 -1.79
C VAL A 149 8.65 -2.97 -1.71
N LEU A 150 9.53 -3.31 -2.66
CA LEU A 150 10.91 -2.80 -2.72
C LEU A 150 10.98 -1.28 -2.90
N THR A 151 10.14 -0.74 -3.79
CA THR A 151 10.07 0.71 -4.09
C THR A 151 9.27 1.49 -3.05
N GLY A 152 8.66 0.81 -2.08
CA GLY A 152 7.83 1.44 -1.04
C GLY A 152 6.49 1.99 -1.56
N VAL A 153 6.07 1.64 -2.78
CA VAL A 153 4.74 1.99 -3.31
C VAL A 153 3.65 1.37 -2.44
N VAL A 154 3.88 0.15 -1.94
CA VAL A 154 2.99 -0.55 -1.02
C VAL A 154 3.73 -0.87 0.28
N LYS A 155 3.08 -0.59 1.42
CA LYS A 155 3.60 -0.98 2.74
C LYS A 155 3.42 -2.49 2.94
N GLY A 156 4.51 -3.25 2.84
CA GLY A 156 4.51 -4.70 2.99
C GLY A 156 5.83 -5.24 3.55
N ALA A 157 5.82 -6.48 4.01
CA ALA A 157 7.04 -7.16 4.43
C ALA A 157 7.68 -7.84 3.21
N LEU A 158 8.91 -7.46 2.87
CA LEU A 158 9.59 -7.92 1.66
C LEU A 158 9.80 -9.45 1.64
N LEU A 159 10.32 -10.00 2.73
CA LEU A 159 10.69 -11.42 2.79
C LEU A 159 9.48 -12.36 2.58
N PRO A 160 8.32 -12.15 3.24
CA PRO A 160 7.10 -12.90 2.94
C PRO A 160 6.62 -12.77 1.49
N THR A 161 6.68 -11.56 0.90
CA THR A 161 6.26 -11.34 -0.49
C THR A 161 7.15 -12.11 -1.47
N ILE A 162 8.47 -12.06 -1.28
CA ILE A 162 9.43 -12.83 -2.08
C ILE A 162 9.16 -14.33 -1.93
N ALA A 163 9.08 -14.84 -0.70
CA ALA A 163 8.85 -16.26 -0.45
C ALA A 163 7.54 -16.76 -1.08
N GLN A 164 6.47 -15.96 -0.99
CA GLN A 164 5.16 -16.29 -1.56
C GLN A 164 5.18 -16.31 -3.10
N VAL A 165 5.78 -15.31 -3.74
CA VAL A 165 5.82 -15.22 -5.21
C VAL A 165 6.75 -16.29 -5.79
N PHE A 166 7.96 -16.43 -5.27
CA PHE A 166 8.91 -17.44 -5.76
C PHE A 166 8.46 -18.87 -5.43
N GLY A 167 7.90 -19.11 -4.24
CA GLY A 167 7.40 -20.42 -3.85
C GLY A 167 6.33 -20.93 -4.83
N ARG A 168 5.34 -20.08 -5.16
CA ARG A 168 4.32 -20.41 -6.15
C ARG A 168 4.87 -20.59 -7.56
N PHE A 169 5.82 -19.74 -7.95
CA PHE A 169 6.48 -19.85 -9.25
C PHE A 169 7.22 -21.19 -9.39
N LEU A 170 7.95 -21.60 -8.35
CA LEU A 170 8.61 -22.91 -8.32
C LEU A 170 7.61 -24.05 -8.52
N ILE A 171 6.50 -24.06 -7.76
CA ILE A 171 5.47 -25.10 -7.88
C ILE A 171 4.83 -25.12 -9.28
N LEU A 172 4.56 -23.95 -9.87
CA LEU A 172 4.05 -23.87 -11.25
C LEU A 172 5.03 -24.42 -12.27
N VAL A 173 6.33 -24.13 -12.13
CA VAL A 173 7.37 -24.67 -13.01
C VAL A 173 7.46 -26.19 -12.86
N LEU A 174 7.34 -26.73 -11.65
CA LEU A 174 7.33 -28.19 -11.43
C LEU A 174 6.15 -28.86 -12.14
N ILE A 175 4.95 -28.31 -12.00
CA ILE A 175 3.74 -28.83 -12.66
C ILE A 175 3.88 -28.72 -14.19
N ALA A 176 4.40 -27.60 -14.69
CA ALA A 176 4.54 -27.36 -16.11
C ALA A 176 5.62 -28.19 -16.81
N SER A 177 6.64 -28.59 -16.05
CA SER A 177 7.78 -29.31 -16.60
C SER A 177 7.54 -30.82 -16.68
N GLU A 178 6.48 -31.33 -16.06
CA GLU A 178 6.21 -32.76 -15.95
C GLU A 178 4.71 -33.09 -16.02
N ASP A 179 4.29 -33.64 -17.16
CA ASP A 179 2.87 -33.96 -17.44
C ASP A 179 2.28 -34.96 -16.42
N ARG A 180 3.09 -35.90 -15.92
CA ARG A 180 2.68 -36.86 -14.87
C ARG A 180 2.26 -36.19 -13.55
N ILE A 181 2.71 -34.95 -13.32
CA ILE A 181 2.30 -34.12 -12.17
C ILE A 181 1.08 -33.29 -12.56
N SER A 182 1.04 -32.71 -13.76
CA SER A 182 -0.09 -31.90 -14.24
C SER A 182 -1.42 -32.66 -14.22
N ASP A 183 -1.37 -33.95 -14.55
CA ASP A 183 -2.56 -34.81 -14.65
C ASP A 183 -3.11 -35.25 -13.29
N ARG A 184 -2.42 -34.92 -12.19
CA ARG A 184 -2.86 -35.29 -10.84
C ARG A 184 -3.94 -34.34 -10.35
N TYR A 185 -5.00 -34.90 -9.78
CA TYR A 185 -6.13 -34.13 -9.23
C TYR A 185 -5.71 -33.12 -8.15
N VAL A 186 -4.57 -33.33 -7.50
CA VAL A 186 -3.98 -32.37 -6.55
C VAL A 186 -3.77 -30.99 -7.16
N VAL A 187 -3.45 -30.91 -8.46
CA VAL A 187 -3.24 -29.66 -9.19
C VAL A 187 -4.53 -28.88 -9.32
N TRP A 188 -5.65 -29.55 -9.59
CA TRP A 188 -6.96 -28.90 -9.64
C TRP A 188 -7.34 -28.28 -8.28
N TYR A 189 -7.18 -29.02 -7.18
CA TYR A 189 -7.45 -28.49 -5.83
C TYR A 189 -6.50 -27.35 -5.47
N LEU A 190 -5.23 -27.43 -5.89
CA LEU A 190 -4.24 -26.38 -5.66
C LEU A 190 -4.64 -25.09 -6.38
N PHE A 191 -4.99 -25.17 -7.66
CA PHE A 191 -5.40 -24.00 -8.46
C PHE A 191 -6.72 -23.42 -7.98
N LEU A 192 -7.67 -24.24 -7.53
CA LEU A 192 -8.90 -23.76 -6.90
C LEU A 192 -8.59 -22.99 -5.61
N THR A 193 -7.74 -23.55 -4.75
CA THR A 193 -7.35 -22.93 -3.47
C THR A 193 -6.61 -21.61 -3.69
N TRP A 194 -5.65 -21.59 -4.62
CA TRP A 194 -4.89 -20.40 -4.95
C TRP A 194 -5.79 -19.33 -5.59
N SER A 195 -6.58 -19.65 -6.61
CA SER A 195 -7.47 -18.66 -7.23
C SER A 195 -8.57 -18.16 -6.27
N GLY A 196 -9.11 -19.03 -5.42
CA GLY A 196 -10.12 -18.66 -4.42
C GLY A 196 -9.65 -17.60 -3.42
N ILE A 197 -8.39 -17.65 -2.97
CA ILE A 197 -7.86 -16.60 -2.09
C ILE A 197 -7.57 -15.29 -2.82
N GLU A 198 -7.23 -15.37 -4.10
CA GLU A 198 -6.95 -14.20 -4.96
C GLU A 198 -8.22 -13.41 -5.26
N LEU A 199 -9.34 -14.10 -5.45
CA LEU A 199 -10.66 -13.51 -5.65
C LEU A 199 -11.10 -12.54 -4.56
N VAL A 200 -10.56 -12.69 -3.35
CA VAL A 200 -10.85 -11.77 -2.23
C VAL A 200 -9.72 -10.77 -2.01
N ARG A 201 -8.48 -11.18 -2.28
CA ARG A 201 -7.32 -10.31 -2.10
C ARG A 201 -7.34 -9.11 -3.03
N TYR A 202 -7.52 -9.33 -4.33
CA TYR A 202 -7.43 -8.23 -5.29
C TYR A 202 -8.56 -7.21 -5.14
N PRO A 203 -9.83 -7.60 -4.91
CA PRO A 203 -10.87 -6.62 -4.59
C PRO A 203 -10.59 -5.83 -3.32
N PHE A 204 -10.01 -6.45 -2.29
CA PHE A 204 -9.56 -5.73 -1.10
C PHE A 204 -8.48 -4.68 -1.43
N TYR A 205 -7.49 -5.01 -2.26
CA TYR A 205 -6.45 -4.06 -2.67
C TYR A 205 -6.96 -2.97 -3.63
N MET A 206 -7.94 -3.28 -4.48
CA MET A 206 -8.64 -2.30 -5.31
C MET A 206 -9.37 -1.27 -4.44
N LEU A 207 -10.15 -1.71 -3.46
CA LEU A 207 -10.85 -0.83 -2.52
C LEU A 207 -9.89 0.03 -1.70
N SER A 208 -8.78 -0.58 -1.23
CA SER A 208 -7.73 0.15 -0.54
C SER A 208 -7.08 1.23 -1.41
N SER A 209 -7.03 1.05 -2.74
CA SER A 209 -6.50 2.04 -3.68
C SER A 209 -7.46 3.24 -3.86
N ILE A 210 -8.76 3.04 -3.68
CA ILE A 210 -9.78 4.12 -3.68
C ILE A 210 -9.99 4.69 -2.25
N LYS A 211 -9.17 4.26 -1.28
CA LYS A 211 -9.29 4.65 0.15
C LYS A 211 -10.67 4.31 0.75
N GLN A 212 -11.33 3.27 0.23
CA GLN A 212 -12.60 2.75 0.76
C GLN A 212 -12.36 1.43 1.48
N GLU A 213 -13.05 1.22 2.60
CA GLU A 213 -13.01 -0.04 3.34
C GLU A 213 -14.42 -0.60 3.48
N ILE A 214 -14.69 -1.72 2.79
CA ILE A 214 -15.93 -2.48 2.96
C ILE A 214 -15.70 -3.53 4.05
N TYR A 215 -16.56 -3.54 5.08
CA TYR A 215 -16.42 -4.43 6.23
C TYR A 215 -16.37 -5.91 5.82
N LEU A 216 -17.29 -6.35 4.96
CA LEU A 216 -17.37 -7.74 4.50
C LEU A 216 -16.06 -8.21 3.83
N ILE A 217 -15.56 -7.44 2.86
CA ILE A 217 -14.35 -7.79 2.10
C ILE A 217 -13.11 -7.75 3.00
N THR A 218 -13.04 -6.77 3.90
CA THR A 218 -11.97 -6.68 4.90
C THR A 218 -12.00 -7.89 5.82
N TRP A 219 -13.15 -8.23 6.39
CA TRP A 219 -13.30 -9.40 7.25
C TRP A 219 -12.92 -10.70 6.52
N LEU A 220 -13.38 -10.86 5.28
CA LEU A 220 -13.11 -12.03 4.46
C LEU A 220 -11.61 -12.15 4.16
N ARG A 221 -10.93 -11.05 3.80
CA ARG A 221 -9.49 -11.02 3.59
C ARG A 221 -8.69 -11.48 4.82
N TYR A 222 -9.10 -11.03 6.01
CA TYR A 222 -8.44 -11.37 7.27
C TYR A 222 -8.90 -12.69 7.90
N THR A 223 -9.83 -13.42 7.28
CA THR A 223 -10.38 -14.68 7.80
C THR A 223 -10.15 -15.87 6.86
N LEU A 224 -10.22 -15.67 5.54
CA LEU A 224 -10.10 -16.76 4.54
C LEU A 224 -8.74 -17.46 4.53
N TRP A 225 -7.67 -16.78 4.97
CA TRP A 225 -6.37 -17.42 5.07
C TRP A 225 -6.37 -18.58 6.09
N ILE A 226 -7.29 -18.60 7.05
CA ILE A 226 -7.36 -19.64 8.10
C ILE A 226 -7.59 -21.04 7.48
N PRO A 227 -8.59 -21.27 6.62
CA PRO A 227 -8.71 -22.54 5.91
C PRO A 227 -7.81 -22.64 4.66
N LEU A 228 -7.70 -21.57 3.86
CA LEU A 228 -7.10 -21.67 2.52
C LEU A 228 -5.57 -21.73 2.54
N TYR A 229 -4.88 -21.09 3.49
CA TYR A 229 -3.41 -21.17 3.52
C TYR A 229 -2.93 -22.56 3.98
N PRO A 230 -3.44 -23.16 5.07
CA PRO A 230 -3.09 -24.53 5.43
C PRO A 230 -3.38 -25.53 4.31
N LEU A 231 -4.55 -25.42 3.66
CA LEU A 231 -4.89 -26.26 2.52
C LEU A 231 -3.90 -26.05 1.36
N GLY A 232 -3.57 -24.80 1.02
CA GLY A 232 -2.58 -24.48 -0.01
C GLY A 232 -1.21 -25.09 0.31
N PHE A 233 -0.73 -24.95 1.55
CA PHE A 233 0.55 -25.51 1.95
C PHE A 233 0.58 -27.04 1.90
N ILE A 234 -0.51 -27.70 2.30
CA ILE A 234 -0.63 -29.16 2.21
C ILE A 234 -0.57 -29.60 0.75
N LEU A 235 -1.32 -28.94 -0.13
CA LEU A 235 -1.37 -29.27 -1.56
C LEU A 235 -0.03 -29.02 -2.26
N GLU A 236 0.65 -27.91 -1.95
CA GLU A 236 2.02 -27.62 -2.42
C GLU A 236 3.00 -28.69 -1.93
N GLY A 237 2.89 -29.11 -0.67
CA GLY A 237 3.67 -30.21 -0.10
C GLY A 237 3.47 -31.53 -0.85
N PHE A 238 2.23 -31.88 -1.20
CA PHE A 238 1.95 -33.06 -2.01
C PHE A 238 2.57 -32.98 -3.41
N VAL A 239 2.48 -31.83 -4.07
CA VAL A 239 3.12 -31.63 -5.38
C VAL A 239 4.64 -31.79 -5.27
N LEU A 240 5.28 -31.26 -4.22
CA LEU A 240 6.72 -31.42 -3.99
C LEU A 240 7.12 -32.89 -3.77
N ILE A 241 6.38 -33.61 -2.92
CA ILE A 241 6.65 -35.03 -2.64
C ILE A 241 6.52 -35.86 -3.91
N LEU A 242 5.52 -35.57 -4.74
CA LEU A 242 5.36 -36.23 -6.04
C LEU A 242 6.47 -35.85 -7.01
N ALA A 243 6.93 -34.59 -7.00
CA ALA A 243 7.96 -34.11 -7.91
C ALA A 243 9.32 -34.80 -7.68
N VAL A 244 9.76 -34.95 -6.43
CA VAL A 244 11.11 -35.50 -6.11
C VAL A 244 11.46 -36.78 -6.90
N PRO A 245 10.68 -37.88 -6.84
CA PRO A 245 11.01 -39.11 -7.57
C PRO A 245 10.88 -38.97 -9.10
N PHE A 246 9.96 -38.13 -9.60
CA PHE A 246 9.82 -37.93 -11.05
C PHE A 246 10.98 -37.14 -11.65
N PHE A 247 11.48 -36.14 -10.92
CA PHE A 247 12.66 -35.37 -11.34
C PHE A 247 13.96 -36.14 -11.15
N ASP A 248 14.02 -37.07 -10.20
CA ASP A 248 15.15 -38.00 -10.05
C ASP A 248 15.24 -38.97 -11.24
N GLN A 249 14.11 -39.53 -11.67
CA GLN A 249 14.06 -40.42 -12.85
C GLN A 249 14.34 -39.72 -14.17
N THR A 250 13.82 -38.49 -14.34
CA THR A 250 13.94 -37.76 -15.60
C THR A 250 15.26 -37.00 -15.72
N GLY A 251 15.95 -36.73 -14.61
CA GLY A 251 17.16 -35.92 -14.56
C GLY A 251 16.93 -34.44 -14.96
N LYS A 252 15.68 -34.00 -15.15
CA LYS A 252 15.36 -32.62 -15.53
C LYS A 252 15.90 -31.63 -14.49
N PHE A 253 16.46 -30.53 -14.98
CA PHE A 253 17.12 -29.48 -14.18
C PHE A 253 18.33 -29.94 -13.35
N SER A 254 18.77 -31.19 -13.48
CA SER A 254 20.01 -31.66 -12.86
C SER A 254 21.17 -31.51 -13.83
N ILE A 255 22.32 -31.08 -13.32
CA ILE A 255 23.55 -30.89 -14.08
C ILE A 255 24.56 -31.93 -13.59
N THR A 256 24.90 -32.89 -14.44
CA THR A 256 25.86 -33.95 -14.14
C THR A 256 27.24 -33.61 -14.72
N LEU A 257 28.27 -34.24 -14.16
CA LEU A 257 29.63 -34.13 -14.68
C LEU A 257 29.84 -35.10 -15.87
N PRO A 258 30.74 -34.76 -16.82
CA PRO A 258 31.56 -33.54 -16.87
C PRO A 258 30.85 -32.37 -17.56
N ASN A 259 30.97 -31.16 -17.00
CA ASN A 259 30.52 -29.91 -17.63
C ASN A 259 31.66 -28.87 -17.61
N ALA A 260 31.57 -27.85 -18.48
CA ALA A 260 32.60 -26.82 -18.62
C ALA A 260 32.86 -26.01 -17.33
N ALA A 261 31.88 -25.97 -16.41
CA ALA A 261 31.97 -25.27 -15.13
C ALA A 261 32.48 -26.15 -13.97
N ASN A 262 32.76 -27.45 -14.19
CA ASN A 262 33.12 -28.45 -13.18
C ASN A 262 32.21 -28.45 -11.93
N PHE A 263 30.90 -28.33 -12.15
CA PHE A 263 29.90 -28.19 -11.10
C PHE A 263 28.74 -29.17 -11.29
N ALA A 264 28.44 -29.97 -10.26
CA ALA A 264 27.27 -30.86 -10.28
C ALA A 264 26.11 -30.25 -9.47
N PHE A 265 24.90 -30.31 -10.02
CA PHE A 265 23.68 -29.88 -9.35
C PHE A 265 22.61 -30.96 -9.45
N HIS A 266 22.17 -31.45 -8.29
CA HIS A 266 21.10 -32.45 -8.21
C HIS A 266 19.80 -31.77 -7.78
N PHE A 267 18.89 -31.60 -8.74
CA PHE A 267 17.63 -30.90 -8.50
C PHE A 267 16.72 -31.57 -7.45
N PRO A 268 16.60 -32.91 -7.37
CA PRO A 268 15.81 -33.56 -6.32
C PRO A 268 16.32 -33.23 -4.90
N MET A 269 17.64 -33.11 -4.71
CA MET A 269 18.23 -32.70 -3.42
C MET A 269 17.85 -31.27 -3.06
N PHE A 270 17.81 -30.36 -4.04
CA PHE A 270 17.31 -29.01 -3.85
C PHE A 270 15.83 -29.00 -3.41
N LEU A 271 14.98 -29.83 -4.03
CA LEU A 271 13.56 -29.95 -3.66
C LEU A 271 13.38 -30.47 -2.22
N ILE A 272 14.17 -31.46 -1.80
CA ILE A 272 14.17 -31.97 -0.42
C ILE A 272 14.55 -30.85 0.56
N PHE A 273 15.61 -30.09 0.26
CA PHE A 273 16.02 -28.96 1.10
C PHE A 273 14.96 -27.86 1.15
N TYR A 274 14.33 -27.55 0.01
CA TYR A 274 13.21 -26.62 -0.08
C TYR A 274 12.05 -27.05 0.82
N MET A 275 11.68 -28.34 0.83
CA MET A 275 10.64 -28.87 1.72
C MET A 275 10.96 -28.66 3.21
N ILE A 276 12.23 -28.78 3.61
CA ILE A 276 12.65 -28.53 5.00
C ILE A 276 12.46 -27.06 5.38
N ILE A 277 12.78 -26.13 4.49
CA ILE A 277 12.61 -24.67 4.72
C ILE A 277 11.13 -24.26 4.63
N PHE A 278 10.37 -24.91 3.76
CA PHE A 278 8.97 -24.62 3.49
C PHE A 278 8.11 -24.71 4.76
N MET A 279 8.35 -25.70 5.62
CA MET A 279 7.57 -25.91 6.84
C MET A 279 7.72 -24.77 7.88
N PRO A 280 8.95 -24.37 8.29
CA PRO A 280 9.15 -23.17 9.09
C PRO A 280 8.62 -21.89 8.42
N GLY A 281 8.82 -21.76 7.10
CA GLY A 281 8.33 -20.61 6.33
C GLY A 281 6.81 -20.47 6.39
N ALA A 282 6.09 -21.57 6.23
CA ALA A 282 4.64 -21.62 6.35
C ALA A 282 4.18 -21.21 7.76
N TYR A 283 4.82 -21.73 8.81
CA TYR A 283 4.50 -21.36 10.19
C TYR A 283 4.72 -19.86 10.47
N MET A 284 5.84 -19.30 9.99
CA MET A 284 6.14 -17.87 10.12
C MET A 284 5.08 -17.01 9.41
N LEU A 285 4.66 -17.41 8.19
CA LEU A 285 3.62 -16.69 7.44
C LEU A 285 2.27 -16.72 8.15
N LEU A 286 1.84 -17.90 8.62
CA LEU A 286 0.58 -18.04 9.37
C LEU A 286 0.58 -17.22 10.66
N SER A 287 1.70 -17.22 11.38
CA SER A 287 1.89 -16.41 12.59
C SER A 287 1.82 -14.91 12.28
N TYR A 288 2.40 -14.48 11.16
CA TYR A 288 2.30 -13.09 10.69
C TYR A 288 0.86 -12.70 10.36
N MET A 289 0.14 -13.54 9.60
CA MET A 289 -1.25 -13.30 9.22
C MET A 289 -2.17 -13.25 10.45
N TYR A 290 -1.91 -14.09 11.45
CA TYR A 290 -2.63 -14.05 12.72
C TYR A 290 -2.43 -12.73 13.46
N LYS A 291 -1.18 -12.23 13.54
CA LYS A 291 -0.88 -10.91 14.11
C LYS A 291 -1.56 -9.78 13.34
N ALA A 292 -1.50 -9.83 12.00
CA ALA A 292 -2.15 -8.85 11.12
C ALA A 292 -3.67 -8.80 11.33
N ARG A 293 -4.32 -9.97 11.43
CA ARG A 293 -5.75 -10.10 11.75
C ARG A 293 -6.10 -9.46 13.08
N ARG A 294 -5.37 -9.78 14.16
CA ARG A 294 -5.62 -9.20 15.49
C ARG A 294 -5.51 -7.68 15.48
N LYS A 295 -4.49 -7.14 14.79
CA LYS A 295 -4.26 -5.70 14.67
C LYS A 295 -5.40 -4.97 13.96
N LYS A 296 -5.96 -5.54 12.87
CA LYS A 296 -6.99 -4.86 12.07
C LYS A 296 -8.41 -5.11 12.57
N LEU A 297 -8.73 -6.31 13.07
CA LEU A 297 -10.10 -6.67 13.49
C LEU A 297 -10.36 -6.54 15.00
N HIS A 298 -9.32 -6.53 15.84
CA HIS A 298 -9.46 -6.44 17.30
C HIS A 298 -8.54 -5.39 17.92
N PRO A 299 -8.63 -4.11 17.51
CA PRO A 299 -7.75 -3.06 18.05
C PRO A 299 -7.95 -2.83 19.56
N GLU A 300 -9.18 -2.98 20.08
CA GLU A 300 -9.49 -2.74 21.50
C GLU A 300 -8.81 -3.71 22.47
N ARG A 301 -8.60 -4.98 22.05
CA ARG A 301 -7.91 -5.98 22.88
C ARG A 301 -6.42 -5.68 23.02
N MET A 302 -5.79 -5.10 21.99
CA MET A 302 -4.37 -4.75 21.99
C MET A 302 -4.09 -3.54 22.90
N ASN A 303 -4.96 -2.52 22.90
CA ASN A 303 -4.79 -1.34 23.75
C ASN A 303 -4.89 -1.67 25.26
N ASN A 304 -5.72 -2.66 25.62
CA ASN A 304 -5.87 -3.15 26.99
C ASN A 304 -4.70 -4.04 27.47
N GLU A 305 -3.89 -4.60 26.56
CA GLU A 305 -2.66 -5.34 26.92
C GLU A 305 -1.45 -4.40 27.11
N THR A 306 -1.42 -3.27 26.40
CA THR A 306 -0.34 -2.27 26.50
C THR A 306 -0.54 -1.22 27.59
N THR A 307 -1.74 -1.10 28.17
CA THR A 307 -1.97 -0.25 29.35
C THR A 307 -1.72 -1.09 30.61
N PRO A 308 -0.73 -0.76 31.46
CA PRO A 308 -0.62 -1.42 32.75
C PRO A 308 -1.92 -1.16 33.51
N LYS A 309 -2.58 -2.22 33.95
CA LYS A 309 -3.73 -2.12 34.86
C LYS A 309 -3.28 -1.40 36.12
N THR A 310 -3.47 -0.08 36.19
CA THR A 310 -3.50 0.65 37.44
C THR A 310 -4.68 0.10 38.23
N LYS A 311 -4.39 -0.92 39.05
CA LYS A 311 -5.27 -1.37 40.12
C LYS A 311 -5.52 -0.14 41.00
N ASN A 312 -6.68 0.48 40.82
CA ASN A 312 -7.26 1.36 41.82
C ASN A 312 -7.58 0.50 43.05
N MET A 313 -6.57 0.28 43.89
CA MET A 313 -6.75 -0.05 45.29
C MET A 313 -7.31 1.20 45.95
N LYS A 314 -8.63 1.37 45.90
CA LYS A 314 -9.31 2.27 46.82
C LYS A 314 -9.01 1.76 48.22
N LYS A 315 -8.13 2.45 48.94
CA LYS A 315 -8.05 2.41 50.40
C LYS A 315 -9.46 2.70 50.92
N VAL A 316 -10.09 1.67 51.47
CA VAL A 316 -11.19 1.84 52.41
C VAL A 316 -10.51 2.25 53.72
N LEU A 317 -10.69 3.52 54.08
CA LEU A 317 -10.53 4.01 55.44
C LEU A 317 -11.90 3.95 56.12
#